data_AF-A0A3B0XJK5-F1
#
_entry.id   AF-A0A3B0XJK5-F1
#
_cell.length_a   1.000
_cell.length_b   1.000
_cell.length_c   1.000
_cell.angle_alpha   90.00
_cell.angle_beta   90.00
_cell.angle_gamma   90.00
#
_symmetry.space_group_name_H-M   'P 1'
#
loop_
_entity.id
_entity.type
_entity.pdbx_description
1 polymer ?
#
loop_
_entity_poly.entity_id
_entity_poly.type
_entity_poly.pdbx_seq_one_letter_code
_entity_poly.pdbx_strand_id
1 'polypeptide(L)'
;MKCKICDADIFEDYNGCPYCLTTFEKNNRDININTGKKSINIDIGNLPNARIHVGDNYDLNKEPTSNIKINSDYKFPIKPIWMAFLGLVGFIGSIASIISALKDGLFTNTDISFLPHIIILISFLLLFIGFTFLFKNFIWLQLFGLRKDSNGYIHIITLKGKCPICTNVTKVKYYGAEGNKALRSICIENSEGHNFVFDHTELR
;
A
#
# COMPACT_ATOMS: atom_id res chain seq x y z
N MET A 1 4.65 -41.46 20.70
CA MET A 1 4.86 -42.23 19.46
C MET A 1 5.76 -41.46 18.50
N LYS A 2 6.51 -42.10 17.60
CA LYS A 2 7.36 -41.40 16.61
C LYS A 2 6.74 -41.35 15.22
N CYS A 3 6.94 -40.25 14.51
CA CYS A 3 6.51 -40.13 13.12
C CYS A 3 7.33 -41.06 12.21
N LYS A 4 6.68 -41.89 11.39
CA LYS A 4 7.42 -42.74 10.42
C LYS A 4 8.11 -41.96 9.30
N ILE A 5 7.72 -40.70 9.06
CA ILE A 5 8.24 -39.87 7.96
C ILE A 5 9.35 -38.93 8.43
N CYS A 6 9.15 -38.25 9.56
CA CYS A 6 10.11 -37.25 10.06
C CYS A 6 10.77 -37.61 11.40
N ASP A 7 10.48 -38.79 11.95
CA ASP A 7 11.04 -39.35 13.19
C ASP A 7 10.89 -38.49 14.46
N ALA A 8 10.08 -37.43 14.39
CA ALA A 8 9.74 -36.57 15.52
C ALA A 8 8.88 -37.30 16.55
N ASP A 9 9.09 -36.99 17.83
CA ASP A 9 8.25 -37.46 18.94
C ASP A 9 6.90 -36.73 18.92
N ILE A 10 5.82 -37.51 18.97
CA ILE A 10 4.43 -37.06 18.88
C ILE A 10 3.63 -37.61 20.05
N PHE A 11 2.81 -36.75 20.66
CA PHE A 11 1.87 -37.09 21.71
C PHE A 11 0.64 -37.83 21.15
N GLU A 12 0.07 -38.75 21.92
CA GLU A 12 -1.00 -39.66 21.45
C GLU A 12 -2.30 -38.96 21.03
N ASP A 13 -2.47 -37.69 21.42
CA ASP A 13 -3.67 -36.90 21.12
C ASP A 13 -3.71 -36.30 19.70
N TYR A 14 -2.61 -36.37 18.93
CA TYR A 14 -2.55 -35.80 17.60
C TYR A 14 -3.01 -36.77 16.50
N ASN A 15 -3.93 -36.32 15.64
CA ASN A 15 -4.46 -37.09 14.50
C ASN A 15 -3.51 -37.17 13.29
N GLY A 16 -2.34 -36.55 13.39
CA GLY A 16 -1.30 -36.52 12.37
C GLY A 16 -0.03 -35.92 12.95
N CYS A 17 1.08 -36.01 12.22
CA CYS A 17 2.31 -35.36 12.65
C CYS A 17 2.19 -33.83 12.50
N PRO A 18 2.36 -33.04 13.58
CA PRO A 18 2.28 -31.58 13.49
C PRO A 18 3.45 -30.96 12.72
N TYR A 19 4.56 -31.71 12.55
CA TYR A 19 5.78 -31.19 11.93
C TYR A 19 5.84 -31.43 10.42
N CYS A 20 5.37 -32.59 9.93
CA CYS A 20 5.37 -32.92 8.50
C CYS A 20 3.97 -33.07 7.90
N LEU A 21 2.92 -32.78 8.67
CA LEU A 21 1.51 -32.82 8.27
C LEU A 21 1.02 -34.17 7.72
N THR A 22 1.80 -35.22 7.93
CA THR A 22 1.39 -36.57 7.54
C THR A 22 0.31 -37.04 8.49
N THR A 23 -0.91 -37.23 7.97
CA THR A 23 -2.01 -37.82 8.70
C THR A 23 -1.68 -39.26 9.03
N PHE A 24 -1.88 -39.66 10.28
CA PHE A 24 -1.90 -41.08 10.59
C PHE A 24 -3.13 -41.67 9.92
N GLU A 25 -2.98 -42.80 9.21
CA GLU A 25 -4.12 -43.58 8.74
C GLU A 25 -4.94 -43.99 9.96
N LYS A 26 -5.91 -43.16 10.34
CA LYS A 26 -6.96 -43.58 11.25
C LYS A 26 -7.78 -44.59 10.47
N ASN A 27 -7.70 -45.86 10.87
CA ASN A 27 -8.72 -46.85 10.54
C ASN A 27 -10.08 -46.15 10.58
N ASN A 28 -10.77 -46.15 9.44
CA ASN A 28 -12.09 -45.57 9.22
C ASN A 28 -12.92 -45.66 10.49
N ARG A 29 -12.94 -44.58 11.28
CA ARG A 29 -14.11 -44.32 12.10
C ARG A 29 -15.10 -43.82 11.08
N ASP A 30 -16.07 -44.65 10.74
CA ASP A 30 -17.24 -44.25 9.98
C ASP A 30 -17.83 -43.01 10.66
N ILE A 31 -17.45 -41.82 10.21
CA ILE A 31 -18.13 -40.60 10.59
C ILE A 31 -19.42 -40.66 9.80
N ASN A 32 -20.44 -41.27 10.40
CA ASN A 32 -21.74 -41.42 9.80
C ASN A 32 -22.46 -40.07 9.87
N ILE A 33 -22.13 -39.18 8.93
CA ILE A 33 -22.74 -37.85 8.83
C ILE A 33 -24.07 -38.02 8.11
N ASN A 34 -25.13 -38.21 8.90
CA ASN A 34 -26.48 -38.33 8.38
C ASN A 34 -26.97 -36.93 7.97
N THR A 35 -26.90 -36.64 6.66
CA THR A 35 -27.23 -35.34 6.07
C THR A 35 -28.68 -35.35 5.57
N GLY A 36 -29.45 -34.33 5.96
CA GLY A 36 -30.81 -34.13 5.44
C GLY A 36 -30.81 -33.56 4.02
N LYS A 37 -31.98 -33.47 3.37
CA LYS A 37 -32.13 -33.00 1.97
C LYS A 37 -31.62 -31.57 1.70
N LYS A 38 -31.18 -30.82 2.71
CA LYS A 38 -30.67 -29.43 2.60
C LYS A 38 -29.57 -29.11 3.64
N SER A 39 -28.65 -30.03 3.89
CA SER A 39 -27.50 -29.76 4.77
C SER A 39 -26.23 -29.45 3.97
N ILE A 40 -25.47 -28.47 4.44
CA ILE A 40 -24.10 -28.19 4.00
C ILE A 40 -23.18 -28.79 5.06
N ASN A 41 -22.23 -29.61 4.63
CA ASN A 41 -21.22 -30.16 5.51
C ASN A 41 -19.88 -29.46 5.22
N ILE A 42 -19.28 -28.87 6.25
CA ILE A 42 -18.01 -28.14 6.13
C ILE A 42 -17.03 -28.86 7.04
N ASP A 43 -16.08 -29.57 6.43
CA ASP A 43 -14.93 -30.15 7.14
C ASP A 43 -13.81 -29.11 7.17
N ILE A 44 -13.51 -28.59 8.35
CA ILE A 44 -12.40 -27.67 8.57
C ILE A 44 -11.41 -28.44 9.43
N GLY A 45 -10.24 -28.74 8.86
CA GLY A 45 -9.12 -29.33 9.60
C GLY A 45 -8.62 -28.43 10.74
N ASN A 46 -7.45 -28.73 11.30
CA ASN A 46 -6.93 -27.95 12.42
C ASN A 46 -6.38 -26.58 11.96
N LEU A 47 -7.27 -25.60 11.83
CA LEU A 47 -6.95 -24.20 11.53
C LEU A 47 -7.13 -23.35 12.80
N PRO A 48 -6.04 -23.07 13.54
CA PRO A 48 -6.12 -22.14 14.66
C PRO A 48 -6.59 -20.77 14.13
N ASN A 49 -7.68 -20.26 14.70
CA ASN A 49 -8.37 -18.99 14.36
C ASN A 49 -9.34 -18.97 13.17
N ALA A 50 -9.83 -20.12 12.69
CA ALA A 50 -10.95 -20.11 11.72
C ALA A 50 -12.24 -19.58 12.37
N ARG A 51 -12.98 -18.71 11.65
CA ARG A 51 -14.33 -18.26 12.02
C ARG A 51 -15.28 -18.51 10.86
N ILE A 52 -16.36 -19.25 11.10
CA ILE A 52 -17.47 -19.39 10.15
C ILE A 52 -18.48 -18.31 10.51
N HIS A 53 -18.74 -17.39 9.58
CA HIS A 53 -19.78 -16.39 9.73
C HIS A 53 -21.00 -16.80 8.90
N VAL A 54 -22.17 -16.91 9.54
CA VAL A 54 -23.44 -17.26 8.90
C VAL A 54 -24.46 -16.22 9.33
N GLY A 55 -24.99 -15.41 8.41
CA GLY A 55 -26.05 -14.47 8.80
C GLY A 55 -26.20 -13.20 7.97
N ASP A 56 -25.32 -12.90 7.02
CA ASP A 56 -25.42 -11.66 6.25
C ASP A 56 -25.50 -11.96 4.75
N ASN A 57 -26.52 -11.40 4.07
CA ASN A 57 -26.54 -11.30 2.61
C ASN A 57 -25.48 -10.28 2.19
N TYR A 58 -24.23 -10.70 2.11
CA TYR A 58 -23.25 -9.95 1.35
C TYR A 58 -23.62 -10.11 -0.11
N ASP A 59 -23.98 -9.01 -0.76
CA ASP A 59 -23.95 -8.95 -2.22
C ASP A 59 -22.47 -9.14 -2.61
N LEU A 60 -22.07 -10.40 -2.88
CA LEU A 60 -20.69 -10.76 -3.24
C LEU A 60 -20.19 -10.01 -4.48
N ASN A 61 -21.10 -9.36 -5.22
CA ASN A 61 -20.79 -8.52 -6.36
C ASN A 61 -20.49 -7.06 -5.99
N LYS A 62 -20.70 -6.66 -4.72
CA LYS A 62 -20.35 -5.34 -4.22
C LYS A 62 -19.26 -5.48 -3.18
N GLU A 63 -18.03 -5.24 -3.61
CA GLU A 63 -16.96 -4.97 -2.66
C GLU A 63 -17.39 -3.82 -1.75
N PRO A 64 -17.21 -3.95 -0.42
CA PRO A 64 -17.61 -2.91 0.51
C PRO A 64 -16.73 -1.67 0.29
N THR A 65 -17.21 -0.73 -0.52
CA THR A 65 -16.52 0.52 -0.82
C THR A 65 -16.58 1.43 0.39
N SER A 66 -15.44 1.73 1.01
CA SER A 66 -15.39 2.79 2.01
C SER A 66 -15.70 4.12 1.34
N ASN A 67 -16.71 4.86 1.82
CA ASN A 67 -17.00 6.21 1.36
C ASN A 67 -15.81 7.12 1.71
N ILE A 68 -14.88 7.31 0.77
CA ILE A 68 -13.67 8.09 0.96
C ILE A 68 -13.96 9.53 0.56
N LYS A 69 -13.71 10.45 1.50
CA LYS A 69 -13.72 11.88 1.26
C LYS A 69 -12.30 12.37 1.04
N ILE A 70 -12.15 13.22 0.04
CA ILE A 70 -10.92 13.94 -0.25
C ILE A 70 -10.92 15.21 0.58
N ASN A 71 -10.00 15.31 1.53
CA ASN A 71 -9.74 16.57 2.22
C ASN A 71 -8.54 17.25 1.57
N SER A 72 -8.73 18.49 1.14
CA SER A 72 -7.64 19.34 0.63
C SER A 72 -7.08 20.15 1.78
N ASP A 73 -5.91 19.75 2.27
CA ASP A 73 -5.33 20.32 3.48
C ASP A 73 -4.46 21.56 3.16
N TYR A 74 -3.83 21.59 1.98
CA TYR A 74 -2.95 22.70 1.61
C TYR A 74 -2.85 22.89 0.09
N LYS A 75 -2.86 24.15 -0.35
CA LYS A 75 -2.70 24.55 -1.75
C LYS A 75 -1.30 25.10 -1.99
N PHE A 76 -0.55 24.53 -2.93
CA PHE A 76 0.70 25.11 -3.36
C PHE A 76 0.46 26.37 -4.22
N PRO A 77 1.18 27.48 -3.95
CA PRO A 77 0.98 28.73 -4.67
C PRO A 77 1.55 28.71 -6.11
N ILE A 78 2.40 27.73 -6.43
CA ILE A 78 3.09 27.63 -7.73
C ILE A 78 2.43 26.56 -8.58
N LYS A 79 2.12 26.88 -9.84
CA LYS A 79 1.58 25.91 -10.80
C LYS A 79 2.68 24.94 -11.27
N PRO A 80 2.35 23.68 -11.61
CA PRO A 80 3.32 22.70 -12.10
C PRO A 80 4.16 23.19 -13.29
N ILE A 81 3.57 23.97 -14.19
CA ILE A 81 4.27 24.50 -15.36
C ILE A 81 5.39 25.46 -14.96
N TRP A 82 5.17 26.28 -13.92
CA TRP A 82 6.19 27.17 -13.38
C TRP A 82 7.26 26.38 -12.61
N MET A 83 6.88 25.33 -11.88
CA MET A 83 7.86 24.43 -11.26
C MET A 83 8.77 23.76 -12.30
N ALA A 84 8.19 23.26 -13.40
CA ALA A 84 8.94 22.65 -14.50
C ALA A 84 9.86 23.66 -15.18
N PHE A 85 9.35 24.87 -15.47
CA PHE A 85 10.15 25.94 -16.07
C PHE A 85 11.33 26.36 -15.18
N LEU A 86 11.07 26.66 -13.90
CA LEU A 86 12.12 27.06 -12.94
C LEU A 86 13.13 25.93 -12.71
N GLY A 87 12.64 24.68 -12.63
CA GLY A 87 13.51 23.50 -12.52
C GLY A 87 14.41 23.32 -13.74
N LEU A 88 13.88 23.54 -14.96
CA LEU A 88 14.66 23.45 -16.19
C LEU A 88 15.75 24.53 -16.25
N VAL A 89 15.38 25.79 -15.98
CA VAL A 89 16.34 26.92 -15.96
C VAL A 89 17.43 26.68 -14.91
N GLY A 90 17.04 26.28 -13.70
CA GLY A 90 17.98 25.98 -12.62
C GLY A 90 18.90 24.80 -12.96
N PHE A 91 18.38 23.77 -13.63
CA PHE A 91 19.17 22.60 -14.01
C PHE A 91 20.21 22.94 -15.07
N ILE A 92 19.82 23.66 -16.14
CA ILE A 92 20.74 24.12 -17.19
C ILE A 92 21.79 25.06 -16.60
N GLY A 93 21.37 26.02 -15.76
CA GLY A 93 22.28 26.95 -15.09
C GLY A 93 23.28 26.24 -14.17
N SER A 94 22.83 25.22 -13.43
CA SER A 94 23.71 24.43 -12.56
C SER A 94 24.75 23.65 -13.34
N ILE A 95 24.37 23.04 -14.47
CA ILE A 95 25.32 22.35 -15.36
C ILE A 95 26.35 23.33 -15.90
N ALA A 96 25.93 24.49 -16.39
CA ALA A 96 26.84 25.52 -16.89
C ALA A 96 27.82 25.98 -15.79
N SER A 97 27.34 26.18 -14.58
CA SER A 97 28.17 26.54 -13.42
C SER A 97 29.20 25.47 -13.09
N ILE A 98 28.82 24.19 -13.11
CA ILE A 98 29.74 23.08 -12.84
C ILE A 98 30.82 23.00 -13.93
N ILE A 99 30.45 23.11 -15.21
CA ILE A 99 31.41 23.09 -16.32
C ILE A 99 32.40 24.25 -16.21
N SER A 100 31.93 25.45 -15.88
CA SER A 100 32.81 26.62 -15.68
C SER A 100 33.79 26.38 -14.52
N ALA A 101 33.29 25.94 -13.37
CA ALA A 101 34.14 25.71 -12.20
C ALA A 101 35.14 24.55 -12.39
N LEU A 102 34.82 23.54 -13.23
CA LEU A 102 35.76 22.51 -13.65
C LEU A 102 36.87 23.07 -14.54
N LYS A 103 36.50 23.95 -15.49
CA LYS A 103 37.46 24.60 -16.39
C LYS A 103 38.45 25.48 -15.63
N ASP A 104 37.96 26.19 -14.61
CA ASP A 104 38.77 27.12 -13.81
C ASP A 104 39.53 26.44 -12.66
N GLY A 105 39.42 25.11 -12.52
CA GLY A 105 40.10 24.34 -11.46
C GLY A 105 39.60 24.65 -10.04
N LEU A 106 38.45 25.31 -9.91
CA LEU A 106 37.94 25.88 -8.65
C LEU A 106 37.43 24.82 -7.65
N PHE A 107 37.14 23.62 -8.14
CA PHE A 107 36.64 22.50 -7.32
C PHE A 107 37.69 21.88 -6.38
N THR A 108 38.99 22.15 -6.56
CA THR A 108 40.05 21.50 -5.78
C THR A 108 40.38 22.20 -4.47
N ASN A 109 39.98 23.46 -4.27
CA ASN A 109 40.49 24.30 -3.18
C ASN A 109 39.43 25.05 -2.35
N THR A 110 38.13 24.74 -2.49
CA THR A 110 37.07 25.47 -1.78
C THR A 110 36.05 24.57 -1.08
N ASP A 111 35.77 24.89 0.19
CA ASP A 111 34.77 24.22 1.04
C ASP A 111 33.31 24.40 0.53
N ILE A 112 33.10 25.22 -0.50
CA ILE A 112 31.77 25.57 -1.05
C ILE A 112 31.42 24.71 -2.29
N SER A 113 32.28 23.76 -2.65
CA SER A 113 32.09 22.84 -3.79
C SER A 113 30.78 22.03 -3.75
N PHE A 114 30.11 21.92 -2.59
CA PHE A 114 28.82 21.24 -2.45
C PHE A 114 27.61 22.08 -2.91
N LEU A 115 27.70 23.41 -2.95
CA LEU A 115 26.55 24.28 -3.25
C LEU A 115 25.93 24.03 -4.65
N PRO A 116 26.71 23.90 -5.74
CA PRO A 116 26.17 23.56 -7.06
C PRO A 116 25.43 22.22 -7.07
N HIS A 117 25.88 21.26 -6.27
CA HIS A 117 25.25 19.94 -6.14
C HIS A 117 23.88 20.02 -5.45
N ILE A 118 23.71 20.92 -4.48
CA ILE A 118 22.41 21.17 -3.87
C ILE A 118 21.46 21.85 -4.87
N ILE A 119 21.95 22.86 -5.60
CA ILE A 119 21.12 23.60 -6.56
C ILE A 119 20.67 22.69 -7.70
N ILE A 120 21.54 21.82 -8.23
CA ILE A 120 21.15 20.87 -9.28
C ILE A 120 20.13 19.86 -8.76
N LEU A 121 20.27 19.37 -7.53
CA LEU A 121 19.31 18.45 -6.91
C LEU A 121 17.94 19.09 -6.75
N ILE A 122 17.87 20.32 -6.23
CA ILE A 122 16.61 21.07 -6.07
C ILE A 122 15.98 21.34 -7.43
N SER A 123 16.79 21.77 -8.41
CA SER A 123 16.31 22.07 -9.77
C SER A 123 15.76 20.82 -10.45
N PHE A 124 16.45 19.69 -10.33
CA PHE A 124 16.00 18.41 -10.84
C PHE A 124 14.70 17.95 -10.17
N LEU A 125 14.58 18.10 -8.85
CA LEU A 125 13.38 17.73 -8.11
C LEU A 125 12.17 18.58 -8.53
N LEU A 126 12.35 19.90 -8.69
CA LEU A 126 11.32 20.80 -9.21
C LEU A 126 10.90 20.43 -10.64
N LEU A 127 11.88 20.15 -11.50
CA LEU A 127 11.64 19.72 -12.87
C LEU A 127 10.85 18.41 -12.90
N PHE A 128 11.26 17.41 -12.12
CA PHE A 128 10.63 16.10 -12.04
C PHE A 128 9.19 16.19 -11.53
N ILE A 129 8.95 16.91 -10.43
CA ILE A 129 7.61 17.12 -9.88
C ILE A 129 6.74 17.88 -10.88
N GLY A 130 7.24 19.01 -11.42
CA GLY A 130 6.52 19.83 -12.39
C GLY A 130 6.11 19.02 -13.61
N PHE A 131 7.05 18.28 -14.20
CA PHE A 131 6.80 17.45 -15.37
C PHE A 131 5.82 16.32 -15.07
N THR A 132 5.94 15.65 -13.91
CA THR A 132 5.00 14.58 -13.54
C THR A 132 3.57 15.10 -13.48
N PHE A 133 3.34 16.30 -12.96
CA PHE A 133 2.01 16.93 -12.90
C PHE A 133 1.50 17.50 -14.22
N LEU A 134 2.35 17.61 -15.25
CA LEU A 134 1.87 17.91 -16.61
C LEU A 134 1.10 16.73 -17.19
N PHE A 135 1.55 15.49 -16.94
CA PHE A 135 0.94 14.27 -17.48
C PHE A 135 -0.01 13.57 -16.51
N LYS A 136 0.19 13.72 -15.20
CA LYS A 136 -0.63 13.09 -14.16
C LYS A 136 -1.36 14.15 -13.34
N ASN A 137 -2.63 13.89 -13.04
CA ASN A 137 -3.43 14.77 -12.17
C ASN A 137 -3.33 14.38 -10.70
N PHE A 138 -2.82 13.19 -10.40
CA PHE A 138 -2.76 12.64 -9.06
C PHE A 138 -1.48 11.81 -8.87
N ILE A 139 -0.85 11.98 -7.71
CA ILE A 139 0.29 11.19 -7.26
C ILE A 139 0.01 10.83 -5.80
N TRP A 140 0.15 9.56 -5.45
CA TRP A 140 0.09 9.14 -4.05
C TRP A 140 1.51 8.97 -3.50
N LEU A 141 1.79 9.62 -2.36
CA LEU A 141 3.00 9.41 -1.57
C LEU A 141 2.63 8.61 -0.31
N GLN A 142 3.63 8.15 0.43
CA GLN A 142 3.40 7.23 1.55
C GLN A 142 2.43 7.76 2.63
N LEU A 143 2.37 9.08 2.84
CA LEU A 143 1.58 9.73 3.90
C LEU A 143 0.43 10.59 3.38
N PHE A 144 0.50 11.07 2.15
CA PHE A 144 -0.48 12.00 1.57
C PHE A 144 -0.52 11.87 0.05
N GLY A 145 -1.61 12.30 -0.55
CA GLY A 145 -1.72 12.47 -1.98
C GLY A 145 -1.40 13.89 -2.39
N LEU A 146 -0.97 14.04 -3.64
CA LEU A 146 -0.88 15.32 -4.31
C LEU A 146 -1.84 15.28 -5.50
N ARG A 147 -2.74 16.26 -5.59
CA ARG A 147 -3.73 16.37 -6.68
C ARG A 147 -3.63 17.72 -7.37
N LYS A 148 -3.71 17.73 -8.70
CA LYS A 148 -3.85 18.95 -9.50
C LYS A 148 -5.33 19.28 -9.67
N ASP A 149 -5.72 20.52 -9.34
CA ASP A 149 -7.09 21.00 -9.55
C ASP A 149 -7.34 21.46 -11.00
N SER A 150 -8.60 21.81 -11.30
CA SER A 150 -9.01 22.33 -12.62
C SER A 150 -8.33 23.65 -13.00
N ASN A 151 -7.86 24.42 -12.02
CA ASN A 151 -7.14 25.68 -12.22
C ASN A 151 -5.63 25.48 -12.41
N GLY A 152 -5.15 24.24 -12.30
CA GLY A 152 -3.76 23.85 -12.44
C GLY A 152 -2.91 24.06 -11.20
N TYR A 153 -3.49 24.17 -10.00
CA TYR A 153 -2.74 24.21 -8.73
C TYR A 153 -2.62 22.81 -8.12
N ILE A 154 -1.49 22.56 -7.44
CA ILE A 154 -1.27 21.31 -6.70
C ILE A 154 -1.81 21.49 -5.28
N HIS A 155 -2.51 20.47 -4.79
CA HIS A 155 -3.00 20.39 -3.42
C HIS A 155 -2.46 19.15 -2.73
N ILE A 156 -2.07 19.30 -1.47
CA ILE A 156 -1.87 18.17 -0.56
C ILE A 156 -3.25 17.69 -0.15
N ILE A 157 -3.53 16.43 -0.42
CA ILE A 157 -4.78 15.79 -0.07
C ILE A 157 -4.57 14.64 0.91
N THR A 158 -5.45 14.55 1.89
CA THR A 158 -5.59 13.37 2.73
C THR A 158 -6.91 12.68 2.42
N LEU A 159 -6.85 11.34 2.32
CA LEU A 159 -8.02 10.51 2.07
C LEU A 159 -8.47 9.91 3.39
N LYS A 160 -9.68 10.28 3.81
CA LYS A 160 -10.32 9.74 5.00
C LYS A 160 -11.68 9.18 4.61
N GLY A 161 -11.99 7.98 5.07
CA GLY A 161 -13.31 7.38 4.82
C GLY A 161 -13.96 6.88 6.10
N LYS A 162 -15.11 6.23 5.92
CA LYS A 162 -15.73 5.42 6.96
C LYS A 162 -15.59 3.94 6.62
N CYS A 163 -15.24 3.14 7.63
CA CYS A 163 -15.17 1.70 7.52
C CYS A 163 -16.58 1.16 7.30
N PRO A 164 -16.83 0.35 6.27
CA PRO A 164 -18.15 -0.21 6.01
C PRO A 164 -18.60 -1.21 7.08
N ILE A 165 -17.66 -1.81 7.83
CA ILE A 165 -17.94 -2.83 8.85
C ILE A 165 -18.25 -2.21 10.21
N CYS A 166 -17.43 -1.26 10.67
CA CYS A 166 -17.52 -0.70 12.02
C CYS A 166 -17.77 0.81 12.07
N THR A 167 -17.96 1.46 10.92
CA THR A 167 -18.20 2.91 10.75
C THR A 167 -17.09 3.86 11.23
N ASN A 168 -16.05 3.34 11.86
CA ASN A 168 -14.85 4.07 12.28
C ASN A 168 -14.07 4.66 11.08
N VAL A 169 -13.18 5.60 11.37
CA VAL A 169 -12.41 6.29 10.33
C VAL A 169 -11.45 5.33 9.63
N THR A 170 -11.41 5.39 8.30
CA THR A 170 -10.39 4.73 7.47
C THR A 170 -9.39 5.75 6.94
N LYS A 171 -8.15 5.29 6.73
CA LYS A 171 -7.09 6.02 6.03
C LYS A 171 -6.58 5.18 4.88
N VAL A 172 -6.25 5.84 3.77
CA VAL A 172 -5.60 5.19 2.64
C VAL A 172 -4.10 5.13 2.91
N LYS A 173 -3.49 3.94 2.78
CA LYS A 173 -2.03 3.75 2.89
C LYS A 173 -1.57 2.55 2.07
N TYR A 174 -0.27 2.50 1.75
CA TYR A 174 0.33 1.28 1.21
C TYR A 174 0.36 0.20 2.28
N TYR A 175 -0.16 -0.98 1.96
CA TYR A 175 -0.26 -2.11 2.87
C TYR A 175 -0.06 -3.44 2.16
N GLY A 176 0.61 -4.38 2.84
CA GLY A 176 1.01 -5.67 2.31
C GLY A 176 2.45 -6.01 2.69
N ALA A 177 2.87 -7.23 2.34
CA ALA A 177 4.24 -7.69 2.51
C ALA A 177 5.21 -6.86 1.66
N GLU A 178 6.48 -6.85 2.05
CA GLU A 178 7.54 -6.21 1.29
C GLU A 178 7.59 -6.78 -0.14
N GLY A 179 7.64 -5.91 -1.16
CA GLY A 179 7.52 -6.30 -2.57
C GLY A 179 6.09 -6.36 -3.14
N ASN A 180 5.06 -6.49 -2.29
CA ASN A 180 3.64 -6.60 -2.71
C ASN A 180 2.73 -5.58 -1.99
N LYS A 181 3.24 -4.37 -1.74
CA LYS A 181 2.46 -3.29 -1.12
C LYS A 181 1.48 -2.71 -2.14
N ALA A 182 0.20 -2.75 -1.82
CA ALA A 182 -0.87 -2.13 -2.60
C ALA A 182 -1.50 -0.97 -1.83
N LEU A 183 -2.08 -0.01 -2.55
CA LEU A 183 -2.83 1.08 -1.93
C LEU A 183 -4.15 0.52 -1.39
N ARG A 184 -4.36 0.63 -0.07
CA ARG A 184 -5.53 0.08 0.61
C ARG A 184 -6.18 1.09 1.54
N SER A 185 -7.51 1.04 1.65
CA SER A 185 -8.29 1.75 2.67
C SER A 185 -8.30 0.90 3.94
N ILE A 186 -7.80 1.46 5.04
CA ILE A 186 -7.55 0.70 6.28
C ILE A 186 -8.25 1.38 7.45
N CYS A 187 -9.04 0.62 8.20
CA CYS A 187 -9.64 1.10 9.43
C CYS A 187 -8.56 1.41 10.48
N ILE A 188 -8.68 2.55 11.16
CA ILE A 188 -7.74 2.95 12.21
C ILE A 188 -7.85 2.03 13.43
N GLU A 189 -9.06 1.54 13.75
CA GLU A 189 -9.29 0.73 14.95
C GLU A 189 -9.06 -0.77 14.75
N ASN A 190 -9.22 -1.27 13.51
CA ASN A 190 -8.95 -2.67 13.20
C ASN A 190 -8.29 -2.78 11.83
N SER A 191 -6.98 -2.56 11.77
CA SER A 191 -6.24 -2.55 10.50
C SER A 191 -6.00 -3.93 9.90
N GLU A 192 -5.95 -4.97 10.73
CA GLU A 192 -5.69 -6.34 10.28
C GLU A 192 -6.93 -6.96 9.63
N GLY A 193 -8.10 -6.79 10.26
CA GLY A 193 -9.35 -7.35 9.76
C GLY A 193 -10.10 -6.45 8.77
N HIS A 194 -9.99 -5.12 8.88
CA HIS A 194 -10.77 -4.19 8.06
C HIS A 194 -9.86 -3.40 7.11
N ASN A 195 -9.38 -4.09 6.07
CA ASN A 195 -8.67 -3.48 4.96
C ASN A 195 -9.34 -3.82 3.62
N PHE A 196 -9.40 -2.83 2.74
CA PHE A 196 -10.10 -2.92 1.46
C PHE A 196 -9.20 -2.37 0.36
N VAL A 197 -9.34 -2.90 -0.86
CA VAL A 197 -8.63 -2.38 -2.01
C VAL A 197 -9.12 -0.96 -2.26
N PHE A 198 -8.20 -0.01 -2.44
CA PHE A 198 -8.55 1.35 -2.78
C PHE A 198 -8.51 1.54 -4.29
N ASP A 199 -9.67 1.79 -4.89
CA ASP A 199 -9.75 2.21 -6.28
C ASP A 199 -9.47 3.71 -6.40
N HIS A 200 -8.35 4.03 -7.04
CA HIS A 200 -7.91 5.41 -7.26
C HIS A 200 -8.63 6.08 -8.45
N THR A 201 -9.38 5.33 -9.25
CA THR A 201 -10.19 5.90 -10.35
C THR A 201 -11.35 6.73 -9.84
N GLU A 202 -11.81 6.51 -8.60
CA GLU A 202 -12.81 7.36 -7.93
C GLU A 202 -12.30 8.79 -7.67
N LEU A 203 -10.98 9.02 -7.73
CA LEU A 203 -10.37 10.34 -7.53
C LEU A 203 -10.27 11.18 -8.81
N ARG A 204 -10.73 10.66 -9.96
CA ARG A 204 -10.58 11.33 -11.25
C ARG A 204 -11.39 12.62 -11.33
#